data_AF-A0AAN8ENS2-F1
#
_entry.id   AF-A0AAN8ENS2-F1
#
_cell.length_a   1.000
_cell.length_b   1.000
_cell.length_c   1.000
_cell.angle_alpha   90.00
_cell.angle_beta   90.00
_cell.angle_gamma   90.00
#
_symmetry.space_group_name_H-M   'P 1'
#
loop_
_entity.id
_entity.type
_entity.pdbx_description
1 polymer ?
#
loop_
_entity_poly.entity_id
_entity_poly.type
_entity_poly.pdbx_seq_one_letter_code
_entity_poly.pdbx_strand_id
1 'polypeptide(L)'
;MSSRSLRFLTTVRGISHTPVARDCYDPRVFREAITDIKQVYQPLDENDERNFLYIKAMKSDETPVFYRDHTVDKLIRVCMKSGNKETTKHHVYSALEIIKRRQYKAWLRAKDEEEKSKIELDPFVIARKAIENCHPLMKLQGVTRGGTTYQVPFPIEKAEAEFRAMKMMRDICRQKAAHGETHL
;
A
#
# COMPACT_ATOMS: atom_id res chain seq x y z
N MET A 1 24.76 -49.56 -31.12
CA MET A 1 23.46 -49.35 -30.45
C MET A 1 23.74 -48.79 -29.06
N SER A 2 23.58 -47.47 -28.86
CA SER A 2 23.89 -46.78 -27.59
C SER A 2 22.60 -46.56 -26.80
N SER A 3 22.47 -47.21 -25.65
CA SER A 3 21.32 -47.11 -24.77
C SER A 3 21.36 -45.79 -23.99
N ARG A 4 20.49 -44.83 -24.34
CA ARG A 4 20.24 -43.65 -23.52
C ARG A 4 19.41 -44.05 -22.29
N SER A 5 20.07 -44.10 -21.14
CA SER A 5 19.42 -44.18 -19.84
C SER A 5 18.64 -42.88 -19.58
N LEU A 6 17.31 -42.96 -19.63
CA LEU A 6 16.40 -41.91 -19.20
C LEU A 6 16.47 -41.80 -17.67
N ARG A 7 17.27 -40.86 -17.17
CA ARG A 7 17.19 -40.44 -15.77
C ARG A 7 15.93 -39.60 -15.62
N PHE A 8 14.86 -40.23 -15.12
CA PHE A 8 13.73 -39.51 -14.56
C PHE A 8 14.25 -38.71 -13.35
N LEU A 9 14.45 -37.41 -13.54
CA LEU A 9 14.59 -36.47 -12.44
C LEU A 9 13.21 -36.38 -11.78
N THR A 10 12.98 -37.23 -10.78
CA THR A 10 11.92 -37.00 -9.81
C THR A 10 12.27 -35.71 -9.07
N THR A 11 11.64 -34.61 -9.46
CA THR A 11 11.66 -33.37 -8.69
C THR A 11 10.91 -33.65 -7.39
N VAL A 12 11.64 -34.11 -6.38
CA VAL A 12 11.14 -34.17 -5.01
C VAL A 12 10.78 -32.73 -4.66
N ARG A 13 9.47 -32.46 -4.51
CA ARG A 13 9.00 -31.19 -3.97
C ARG A 13 9.64 -31.04 -2.59
N GLY A 14 10.63 -30.16 -2.49
CA GLY A 14 11.23 -29.81 -1.21
C GLY A 14 10.12 -29.40 -0.26
N ILE A 15 10.04 -30.08 0.87
CA ILE A 15 9.29 -29.62 2.04
C ILE A 15 9.83 -28.20 2.31
N SER A 16 9.00 -27.18 2.14
CA SER A 16 9.43 -25.80 2.25
C SER A 16 10.03 -25.57 3.65
N HIS A 17 11.35 -25.41 3.73
CA HIS A 17 12.07 -25.01 4.94
C HIS A 17 11.83 -23.52 5.30
N THR A 18 10.85 -22.86 4.69
CA THR A 18 10.44 -21.52 5.13
C THR A 18 10.04 -21.65 6.60
N PRO A 19 10.75 -20.99 7.54
CA PRO A 19 10.34 -21.00 8.93
C PRO A 19 8.90 -20.49 8.94
N VAL A 20 7.98 -21.29 9.47
CA VAL A 20 6.62 -20.83 9.74
C VAL A 20 6.81 -19.52 10.52
N ALA A 21 6.34 -18.41 9.97
CA ALA A 21 6.42 -17.14 10.65
C ALA A 21 5.67 -17.28 11.97
N ARG A 22 6.43 -17.50 13.06
CA ARG A 22 5.88 -17.53 14.41
C ARG A 22 5.66 -16.07 14.77
N ASP A 23 4.40 -15.64 14.75
CA ASP A 23 4.04 -14.38 15.39
C ASP A 23 4.38 -14.53 16.89
N CYS A 24 5.02 -13.51 17.45
CA CYS A 24 5.30 -13.47 18.88
C CYS A 24 3.99 -13.32 19.69
N TYR A 25 2.96 -12.77 19.07
CA TYR A 25 1.65 -12.57 19.68
C TYR A 25 0.66 -13.67 19.29
N ASP A 26 0.25 -14.50 20.26
CA ASP A 26 -0.81 -15.49 20.07
C ASP A 26 -2.17 -14.78 19.86
N PRO A 27 -2.87 -14.99 18.73
CA PRO A 27 -4.19 -14.39 18.47
C PRO A 27 -5.27 -14.67 19.52
N ARG A 28 -5.14 -15.76 20.30
CA ARG A 28 -6.10 -16.09 21.36
C ARG A 28 -5.96 -15.20 22.59
N VAL A 29 -4.75 -14.70 22.81
CA VAL A 29 -4.33 -14.02 24.04
C VAL A 29 -4.15 -12.52 23.80
N PHE A 30 -3.83 -12.12 22.56
CA PHE A 30 -3.49 -10.74 22.22
C PHE A 30 -4.48 -10.12 21.22
N ARG A 31 -4.93 -8.89 21.53
CA ARG A 31 -5.76 -8.05 20.65
C ARG A 31 -4.98 -6.82 20.17
N GLU A 32 -5.40 -6.27 19.03
CA GLU A 32 -4.77 -5.09 18.46
C GLU A 32 -5.07 -3.84 19.28
N ALA A 33 -4.06 -2.96 19.40
CA ALA A 33 -4.20 -1.67 20.05
C ALA A 33 -5.10 -0.73 19.25
N ILE A 34 -5.84 0.13 19.94
CA ILE A 34 -6.64 1.18 19.32
C ILE A 34 -5.70 2.28 18.82
N THR A 35 -5.77 2.58 17.52
CA THR A 35 -4.95 3.61 16.88
C THR A 35 -5.64 4.97 16.84
N ASP A 36 -6.96 5.04 16.93
CA ASP A 36 -7.69 6.30 16.82
C ASP A 36 -7.91 6.94 18.18
N ILE A 37 -7.41 8.16 18.37
CA ILE A 37 -7.55 8.94 19.63
C ILE A 37 -9.01 9.01 20.08
N LYS A 38 -9.93 9.23 19.13
CA LYS A 38 -11.37 9.37 19.43
C LYS A 38 -11.95 8.10 20.04
N GLN A 39 -11.51 6.94 19.57
CA GLN A 39 -11.96 5.64 20.08
C GLN A 39 -11.34 5.35 21.45
N VAL A 40 -10.10 5.79 21.69
CA VAL A 40 -9.42 5.61 22.98
C VAL A 40 -10.16 6.30 24.12
N TYR A 41 -10.74 7.48 23.87
CA TYR A 41 -11.50 8.21 24.90
C TYR A 41 -12.90 7.65 25.15
N GLN A 42 -13.42 6.82 24.25
CA GLN A 42 -14.72 6.19 24.45
C GLN A 42 -14.59 5.06 25.46
N PRO A 43 -15.50 4.94 26.43
CA PRO A 43 -15.51 3.78 27.31
C PRO A 43 -15.71 2.52 26.45
N LEU A 44 -14.92 1.49 26.75
CA LEU A 44 -15.10 0.18 26.12
C LEU A 44 -16.41 -0.44 26.61
N ASP A 45 -17.01 -1.28 25.78
CA ASP A 45 -18.13 -2.12 26.20
C ASP A 45 -17.68 -3.08 27.32
N GLU A 46 -18.58 -3.41 28.24
CA GLU A 46 -18.28 -4.29 29.36
C GLU A 46 -17.81 -5.68 28.89
N ASN A 47 -18.35 -6.16 27.76
CA ASN A 47 -18.03 -7.47 27.19
C ASN A 47 -16.92 -7.42 26.12
N ASP A 48 -16.22 -6.30 25.94
CA ASP A 48 -15.11 -6.23 24.99
C ASP A 48 -13.95 -7.12 25.46
N GLU A 49 -13.46 -7.97 24.56
CA GLU A 49 -12.33 -8.87 24.82
C GLU A 49 -11.07 -8.13 25.28
N ARG A 50 -10.92 -6.84 24.91
CA ARG A 50 -9.80 -5.98 25.32
C ARG A 50 -9.73 -5.71 26.82
N ASN A 51 -10.84 -5.87 27.56
CA ASN A 51 -10.85 -5.72 29.02
C ASN A 51 -10.15 -6.90 29.72
N PHE A 52 -10.16 -8.08 29.09
CA PHE A 52 -9.70 -9.33 29.70
C PHE A 52 -8.42 -9.88 29.07
N LEU A 53 -8.15 -9.54 27.81
CA LEU A 53 -7.00 -9.99 27.03
C LEU A 53 -5.88 -8.94 26.97
N TYR A 54 -4.68 -9.38 26.60
CA TYR A 54 -3.54 -8.48 26.47
C TYR A 54 -3.60 -7.70 25.15
N ILE A 55 -3.01 -6.50 25.15
CA ILE A 55 -2.95 -5.64 23.97
C ILE A 55 -1.56 -5.76 23.32
N LYS A 56 -1.53 -5.95 21.99
CA LYS A 56 -0.27 -5.95 21.22
C LYS A 56 0.40 -4.58 21.30
N ALA A 57 1.73 -4.56 21.33
CA ALA A 57 2.46 -3.31 21.22
C ALA A 57 2.12 -2.61 19.88
N MET A 58 1.82 -1.32 19.95
CA MET A 58 1.52 -0.52 18.76
C MET A 58 2.73 -0.47 17.82
N LYS A 59 2.48 -0.52 16.51
CA LYS A 59 3.56 -0.34 15.54
C LYS A 59 4.07 1.10 15.58
N SER A 60 5.36 1.31 15.33
CA SER A 60 5.96 2.66 15.30
C SER A 60 5.34 3.59 14.27
N ASP A 61 4.56 3.07 13.33
CA ASP A 61 3.84 3.82 12.31
C ASP A 61 2.35 4.04 12.55
N GLU A 62 1.78 3.42 13.57
CA GLU A 62 0.37 3.54 13.93
C GLU A 62 0.14 4.59 15.03
N THR A 63 1.14 5.44 15.28
CA THR A 63 1.07 6.48 16.30
C THR A 63 -0.08 7.45 16.04
N PRO A 64 -0.93 7.73 17.03
CA PRO A 64 -2.16 8.49 16.88
C PRO A 64 -1.88 10.00 16.85
N VAL A 65 -1.33 10.51 15.74
CA VAL A 65 -0.96 11.92 15.61
C VAL A 65 -1.72 12.60 14.48
N PHE A 66 -2.23 13.80 14.71
CA PHE A 66 -3.17 14.49 13.81
C PHE A 66 -2.62 14.78 12.40
N TYR A 67 -1.30 14.94 12.24
CA TYR A 67 -0.68 15.24 10.95
C TYR A 67 -0.31 13.98 10.15
N ARG A 68 -0.54 12.79 10.71
CA ARG A 68 -0.11 11.53 10.12
C ARG A 68 -1.24 10.94 9.28
N ASP A 69 -0.96 10.71 8.00
CA ASP A 69 -1.92 10.13 7.07
C ASP A 69 -1.57 8.66 6.74
N HIS A 70 -2.52 7.76 6.95
CA HIS A 70 -2.33 6.32 6.74
C HIS A 70 -2.05 5.94 5.28
N THR A 71 -2.61 6.71 4.32
CA THR A 71 -2.49 6.46 2.88
C THR A 71 -1.08 6.82 2.43
N VAL A 72 -0.56 7.96 2.90
CA VAL A 72 0.83 8.38 2.65
C VAL A 72 1.83 7.43 3.30
N ASP A 73 1.59 6.98 4.52
CA ASP A 73 2.45 5.99 5.17
C ASP A 73 2.49 4.66 4.41
N LYS A 74 1.33 4.20 3.91
CA LYS A 74 1.25 3.03 3.04
C LYS A 74 2.03 3.25 1.74
N LEU A 75 1.94 4.44 1.13
CA LEU A 75 2.72 4.81 -0.06
C LEU A 75 4.23 4.77 0.22
N ILE A 76 4.69 5.31 1.37
CA ILE A 76 6.10 5.23 1.78
C ILE A 76 6.54 3.76 1.86
N ARG A 77 5.75 2.88 2.49
CA ARG A 77 6.07 1.44 2.56
C ARG A 77 6.14 0.79 1.17
N VAL A 78 5.23 1.14 0.26
CA VAL A 78 5.22 0.62 -1.12
C VAL A 78 6.44 1.08 -1.93
N CYS A 79 6.87 2.33 -1.73
CA CYS A 79 8.05 2.90 -2.39
C CYS A 79 9.38 2.42 -1.79
N MET A 80 9.38 2.00 -0.52
CA MET A 80 10.58 1.62 0.22
C MET A 80 11.29 0.42 -0.40
N LYS A 81 12.63 0.46 -0.40
CA LYS A 81 13.49 -0.63 -0.85
C LYS A 81 14.52 -0.93 0.25
N SER A 82 14.76 -2.21 0.51
CA SER A 82 15.78 -2.68 1.47
C SER A 82 15.65 -2.10 2.89
N GLY A 83 14.43 -1.78 3.35
CA GLY A 83 14.19 -1.23 4.69
C GLY A 83 14.58 0.24 4.88
N ASN A 84 15.01 0.94 3.83
CA ASN A 84 15.42 2.35 3.91
C ASN A 84 14.20 3.29 3.99
N LYS A 85 13.59 3.35 5.18
CA LYS A 85 12.37 4.13 5.42
C LYS A 85 12.62 5.63 5.38
N GLU A 86 13.73 6.10 5.95
CA GLU A 86 14.00 7.54 6.08
C GLU A 86 14.23 8.21 4.73
N THR A 87 15.03 7.59 3.85
CA THR A 87 15.26 8.11 2.49
C THR A 87 13.97 8.14 1.69
N THR A 88 13.17 7.08 1.78
CA THR A 88 11.89 6.99 1.08
C THR A 88 10.91 8.04 1.58
N LYS A 89 10.82 8.23 2.89
CA LYS A 89 10.00 9.27 3.53
C LYS A 89 10.40 10.66 3.06
N HIS A 90 11.71 10.96 3.02
CA HIS A 90 12.22 12.21 2.49
C HIS A 90 11.76 12.44 1.04
N HIS A 91 11.92 11.46 0.15
CA HIS A 91 11.49 11.59 -1.24
C HIS A 91 9.97 11.80 -1.41
N VAL A 92 9.15 11.08 -0.64
CA VAL A 92 7.67 11.24 -0.70
C VAL A 92 7.26 12.64 -0.22
N TYR A 93 7.85 13.14 0.87
CA TYR A 93 7.57 14.49 1.34
C TYR A 93 8.07 15.58 0.38
N SER A 94 9.24 15.40 -0.23
CA SER A 94 9.71 16.29 -1.30
C SER A 94 8.74 16.32 -2.49
N ALA A 95 8.12 15.18 -2.84
CA ALA A 95 7.09 15.14 -3.87
C ALA A 95 5.81 15.89 -3.47
N LEU A 96 5.34 15.74 -2.22
CA LEU A 96 4.19 16.51 -1.71
C LEU A 96 4.48 18.01 -1.66
N GLU A 97 5.71 18.40 -1.34
CA GLU A 97 6.15 19.79 -1.39
C GLU A 97 6.06 20.36 -2.81
N ILE A 98 6.55 19.61 -3.81
CA ILE A 98 6.45 20.00 -5.23
C ILE A 98 4.98 20.18 -5.65
N ILE A 99 4.09 19.28 -5.23
CA ILE A 99 2.65 19.38 -5.50
C ILE A 99 2.08 20.66 -4.90
N LYS A 100 2.35 20.93 -3.61
CA LYS A 100 1.87 22.13 -2.93
C LYS A 100 2.38 23.41 -3.60
N ARG A 101 3.67 23.45 -3.97
CA ARG A 101 4.26 24.59 -4.70
C ARG A 101 3.59 24.81 -6.06
N ARG A 102 3.26 23.74 -6.80
CA ARG A 102 2.57 23.83 -8.10
C ARG A 102 1.15 24.35 -7.95
N GLN A 103 0.40 23.81 -6.99
CA GLN A 103 -0.98 24.26 -6.74
C GLN A 103 -1.04 25.71 -6.25
N TYR A 104 -0.13 26.10 -5.37
CA TYR A 104 -0.05 27.48 -4.90
C TYR A 104 0.23 28.46 -6.05
N LYS A 105 1.12 28.10 -6.99
CA LYS A 105 1.36 28.90 -8.21
C LYS A 105 0.13 28.99 -9.10
N ALA A 106 -0.64 27.91 -9.24
CA ALA A 106 -1.89 27.91 -10.00
C ALA A 106 -2.95 28.81 -9.34
N TRP A 107 -3.09 28.69 -8.01
CA TRP A 107 -3.99 29.51 -7.20
C TRP A 107 -3.66 31.01 -7.29
N LEU A 108 -2.37 31.37 -7.26
CA LEU A 108 -1.94 32.77 -7.41
C LEU A 108 -2.23 33.33 -8.81
N ARG A 109 -2.24 32.49 -9.85
CA ARG A 109 -2.53 32.89 -11.23
C ARG A 109 -4.02 33.02 -11.53
N ALA A 110 -4.87 32.37 -10.75
CA ALA A 110 -6.32 32.46 -10.89
C ALA A 110 -6.80 33.88 -10.60
N LYS A 111 -7.59 34.44 -11.51
CA LYS A 111 -8.08 35.83 -11.41
C LYS A 111 -9.39 35.91 -10.63
N ASP A 112 -10.26 34.92 -10.85
CA ASP A 112 -11.60 34.87 -10.27
C ASP A 112 -11.61 34.08 -8.97
N GLU A 113 -12.44 34.50 -8.02
CA GLU A 113 -12.57 33.85 -6.70
C GLU A 113 -13.17 32.44 -6.83
N GLU A 114 -14.05 32.24 -7.81
CA GLU A 114 -14.63 30.93 -8.11
C GLU A 114 -13.57 29.92 -8.56
N GLU A 115 -12.59 30.34 -9.37
CA GLU A 115 -11.50 29.47 -9.79
C GLU A 115 -10.58 29.11 -8.63
N LYS A 116 -10.30 30.08 -7.75
CA LYS A 116 -9.51 29.86 -6.54
C LYS A 116 -10.14 28.83 -5.62
N SER A 117 -11.45 28.87 -5.42
CA SER A 117 -12.16 27.90 -4.58
C SER A 117 -12.12 26.46 -5.11
N LYS A 118 -11.93 26.26 -6.42
CA LYS A 118 -11.84 24.93 -7.05
C LYS A 118 -10.45 24.32 -6.88
N ILE A 119 -9.43 25.11 -6.55
CA ILE A 119 -8.05 24.66 -6.43
C ILE A 119 -7.79 24.18 -5.01
N GLU A 120 -7.64 22.87 -4.88
CA GLU A 120 -7.19 22.24 -3.64
C GLU A 120 -5.71 22.56 -3.38
N LEU A 121 -5.42 23.14 -2.22
CA LEU A 121 -4.06 23.47 -1.79
C LEU A 121 -3.42 22.39 -0.92
N ASP A 122 -4.22 21.52 -0.30
CA ASP A 122 -3.72 20.44 0.55
C ASP A 122 -3.16 19.28 -0.30
N PRO A 123 -1.83 19.02 -0.26
CA PRO A 123 -1.23 17.94 -1.02
C PRO A 123 -1.71 16.55 -0.56
N PHE A 124 -2.15 16.39 0.70
CA PHE A 124 -2.62 15.10 1.21
C PHE A 124 -3.98 14.71 0.61
N VAL A 125 -4.90 15.66 0.50
CA VAL A 125 -6.20 15.46 -0.18
C VAL A 125 -5.98 15.10 -1.65
N ILE A 126 -5.08 15.83 -2.33
CA ILE A 126 -4.74 15.55 -3.73
C ILE A 126 -4.17 14.15 -3.88
N ALA A 127 -3.23 13.73 -3.02
CA ALA A 127 -2.63 12.42 -3.08
C ALA A 127 -3.67 11.29 -2.88
N ARG A 128 -4.56 11.42 -1.89
CA ARG A 128 -5.64 10.44 -1.66
C ARG A 128 -6.57 10.32 -2.86
N LYS A 129 -7.04 11.45 -3.39
CA LYS A 129 -7.91 11.49 -4.56
C LYS A 129 -7.22 10.93 -5.81
N ALA A 130 -5.95 11.23 -6.01
CA ALA A 130 -5.17 10.69 -7.13
C ALA A 130 -5.04 9.16 -7.04
N ILE A 131 -4.78 8.61 -5.84
CA ILE A 131 -4.69 7.16 -5.63
C ILE A 131 -6.05 6.50 -5.88
N GLU A 132 -7.13 7.09 -5.35
CA GLU A 132 -8.50 6.58 -5.55
C GLU A 132 -8.89 6.54 -7.03
N ASN A 133 -8.55 7.57 -7.80
CA ASN A 133 -8.77 7.62 -9.24
C ASN A 133 -7.98 6.54 -10.00
N CYS A 134 -6.84 6.10 -9.45
CA CYS A 134 -6.02 5.04 -10.03
C CYS A 134 -6.44 3.63 -9.57
N HIS A 135 -7.48 3.48 -8.76
CA HIS A 135 -7.95 2.16 -8.32
C HIS A 135 -8.49 1.34 -9.50
N PRO A 136 -7.98 0.12 -9.73
CA PRO A 136 -8.61 -0.80 -10.66
C PRO A 136 -9.94 -1.28 -10.07
N LEU A 137 -10.98 -1.42 -10.90
CA LEU A 137 -12.27 -1.97 -10.49
C LEU A 137 -12.31 -3.49 -10.51
N MET A 138 -11.53 -4.11 -11.39
CA MET A 138 -11.50 -5.56 -11.58
C MET A 138 -10.06 -6.05 -11.75
N LYS A 139 -9.83 -7.31 -11.40
CA LYS A 139 -8.60 -8.05 -11.68
C LYS A 139 -8.89 -9.27 -12.53
N LEU A 140 -7.94 -9.66 -13.37
CA LEU A 140 -7.98 -10.94 -14.04
C LEU A 140 -7.46 -12.02 -13.07
N GLN A 141 -8.19 -13.14 -12.98
CA GLN A 141 -7.80 -14.32 -12.23
C GLN A 141 -7.80 -15.52 -13.17
N GLY A 142 -6.70 -16.27 -13.16
CA GLY A 142 -6.57 -17.50 -13.92
C GLY A 142 -7.46 -18.60 -13.35
N VAL A 143 -8.42 -19.10 -14.14
CA VAL A 143 -9.27 -20.23 -13.80
C VAL A 143 -9.02 -21.35 -14.81
N THR A 144 -8.57 -22.50 -14.32
CA THR A 144 -8.28 -23.67 -15.17
C THR A 144 -9.52 -24.54 -15.36
N ARG A 145 -9.86 -24.80 -16.63
CA ARG A 145 -10.94 -25.70 -17.06
C ARG A 145 -10.49 -26.50 -18.27
N GLY A 146 -10.70 -27.82 -18.26
CA GLY A 146 -10.34 -28.70 -19.38
C GLY A 146 -8.85 -28.69 -19.77
N GLY A 147 -7.95 -28.37 -18.83
CA GLY A 147 -6.50 -28.28 -19.09
C GLY A 147 -6.01 -26.94 -19.64
N THR A 148 -6.89 -25.96 -19.89
CA THR A 148 -6.53 -24.59 -20.29
C THR A 148 -6.85 -23.60 -19.16
N THR A 149 -6.02 -22.57 -18.97
CA THR A 149 -6.22 -21.52 -17.96
C THR A 149 -6.75 -20.25 -18.62
N TYR A 150 -7.96 -19.84 -18.26
CA TYR A 150 -8.61 -18.65 -18.78
C TYR A 150 -8.46 -17.49 -17.79
N GLN A 151 -8.26 -16.27 -18.30
CA GLN A 151 -8.25 -15.06 -17.48
C GLN A 151 -9.69 -14.56 -17.33
N VAL A 152 -10.26 -14.77 -16.15
CA VAL A 152 -11.65 -14.39 -15.84
C VAL A 152 -11.60 -13.09 -15.02
N PRO A 153 -12.45 -12.09 -15.32
CA PRO A 153 -12.51 -10.85 -14.56
C PRO A 153 -13.25 -11.05 -13.23
N PHE A 154 -12.63 -10.63 -12.14
CA PHE A 154 -13.19 -10.64 -10.78
C PHE A 154 -13.18 -9.24 -10.17
N PRO A 155 -14.18 -8.88 -9.35
CA PRO A 155 -14.13 -7.65 -8.58
C PRO A 155 -12.94 -7.70 -7.60
N ILE A 156 -12.34 -6.54 -7.35
CA ILE A 156 -11.19 -6.43 -6.46
C ILE A 156 -11.59 -5.81 -5.12
N GLU A 157 -10.95 -6.26 -4.04
CA GLU A 157 -11.12 -5.64 -2.72
C GLU A 157 -10.42 -4.27 -2.68
N LYS A 158 -11.01 -3.31 -1.95
CA LYS A 158 -10.52 -1.93 -1.87
C LYS A 158 -9.05 -1.84 -1.41
N ALA A 159 -8.66 -2.63 -0.41
CA ALA A 159 -7.29 -2.62 0.11
C ALA A 159 -6.25 -3.12 -0.94
N GLU A 160 -6.63 -4.10 -1.76
CA GLU A 160 -5.81 -4.60 -2.85
C GLU A 160 -5.77 -3.60 -4.02
N ALA A 161 -6.90 -2.97 -4.34
CA ALA A 161 -6.99 -1.93 -5.38
C ALA A 161 -6.06 -0.75 -5.08
N GLU A 162 -6.09 -0.26 -3.83
CA GLU A 162 -5.22 0.80 -3.35
C GLU A 162 -3.73 0.43 -3.47
N PHE A 163 -3.37 -0.79 -3.06
CA PHE A 163 -1.99 -1.27 -3.20
C PHE A 163 -1.57 -1.35 -4.68
N ARG A 164 -2.44 -1.87 -5.56
CA ARG A 164 -2.16 -1.95 -7.00
C ARG A 164 -1.97 -0.58 -7.63
N ALA A 165 -2.79 0.40 -7.25
CA ALA A 165 -2.67 1.78 -7.72
C ALA A 165 -1.32 2.40 -7.31
N MET A 166 -0.97 2.33 -6.02
CA MET A 166 0.32 2.82 -5.52
C MET A 166 1.51 2.11 -6.18
N LYS A 167 1.43 0.79 -6.33
CA LYS A 167 2.46 -0.03 -6.99
C LYS A 167 2.65 0.39 -8.45
N MET A 168 1.56 0.57 -9.19
CA MET A 168 1.58 1.00 -10.59
C MET A 168 2.24 2.38 -10.74
N MET A 169 1.84 3.36 -9.93
CA MET A 169 2.46 4.69 -9.92
C MET A 169 3.98 4.61 -9.69
N ARG A 170 4.40 3.86 -8.67
CA ARG A 170 5.81 3.65 -8.34
C ARG A 170 6.58 3.03 -9.50
N ASP A 171 6.02 1.97 -10.10
CA ASP A 171 6.70 1.21 -11.16
C ASP A 171 6.84 2.05 -12.43
N ILE A 172 5.81 2.84 -12.79
CA ILE A 172 5.88 3.81 -13.89
C ILE A 172 6.96 4.85 -13.64
N CYS A 173 7.01 5.46 -12.46
CA CYS A 173 8.03 6.46 -12.12
C CYS A 173 9.45 5.89 -12.23
N ARG A 174 9.66 4.65 -11.75
CA ARG A 174 10.97 3.97 -11.82
C ARG A 174 11.37 3.62 -13.24
N GLN A 175 10.43 3.14 -14.06
CA GLN A 175 10.69 2.88 -15.48
C GLN A 175 11.06 4.17 -16.22
N LYS A 176 10.29 5.25 -16.03
CA LYS A 176 10.60 6.55 -16.64
C LYS A 176 11.96 7.09 -16.22
N ALA A 177 12.31 6.98 -14.95
CA ALA A 177 13.62 7.42 -14.46
C ALA A 177 14.78 6.59 -15.06
N ALA A 178 14.57 5.29 -15.29
CA ALA A 178 15.58 4.41 -15.88
C ALA A 178 15.84 4.70 -17.37
N HIS A 179 14.81 5.14 -18.11
CA HIS A 179 14.93 5.48 -19.53
C HIS A 179 15.47 6.89 -19.82
N GLY A 180 15.66 7.73 -18.79
CA GLY A 180 16.01 9.14 -18.95
C GLY A 180 14.83 9.98 -19.49
N GLU A 181 14.90 11.31 -19.37
CA GLU A 181 13.84 12.25 -19.81
C GLU A 181 13.59 12.27 -21.34
N THR A 182 14.22 11.39 -22.11
CA THR A 182 14.30 11.44 -23.58
C THR A 182 13.14 10.75 -24.33
N HIS A 183 12.09 10.30 -23.64
CA HIS A 183 10.93 9.63 -24.26
C HIS A 183 9.58 10.22 -23.82
N LEU A 184 9.44 11.53 -23.93
CA LEU A 184 8.15 12.24 -23.96
C LEU A 184 8.08 13.12 -25.21
#